data_AF-A0A925ZIY1-F1
#
_entry.id   AF-A0A925ZIY1-F1
#
_cell.length_a   1.000
_cell.length_b   1.000
_cell.length_c   1.000
_cell.angle_alpha   90.00
_cell.angle_beta   90.00
_cell.angle_gamma   90.00
#
_symmetry.space_group_name_H-M   'P 1'
#
loop_
_entity.id
_entity.type
_entity.pdbx_description
1 polymer ?
#
loop_
_entity_poly.entity_id
_entity_poly.type
_entity_poly.pdbx_seq_one_letter_code
_entity_poly.pdbx_strand_id
1 'polypeptide(L)'
;MLALAIACVMADAATIAAPSSDALSLEWNAPASCPSAARLDEGLRLALRAPPREPIRVIAEVVARGDGFVAEVAVDTAWGSSRRHIEASECTAIADTTLLIAVIAADPLAIALGDPAPRVRLELPPVVDS
;
A
#
# COMPACT_ATOMS: atom_id res chain seq x y z
N MET A 1 3.82 56.29 8.54
CA MET A 1 4.32 54.97 8.09
C MET A 1 3.22 53.95 8.35
N LEU A 2 2.35 53.69 7.37
CA LEU A 2 1.32 52.65 7.46
C LEU A 2 1.93 51.32 6.99
N ALA A 3 1.94 50.29 7.84
CA ALA A 3 2.36 48.94 7.51
C ALA A 3 1.14 48.12 7.07
N LEU A 4 1.19 47.60 5.84
CA LEU A 4 0.14 46.81 5.21
C LEU A 4 0.39 45.33 5.49
N ALA A 5 -0.47 44.70 6.30
CA ALA A 5 -0.43 43.26 6.56
C ALA A 5 -1.21 42.52 5.47
N ILE A 6 -0.50 41.80 4.58
CA ILE A 6 -1.10 40.96 3.54
C ILE A 6 -1.32 39.57 4.13
N ALA A 7 -2.56 39.26 4.50
CA ALA A 7 -2.99 37.92 4.88
C ALA A 7 -3.24 37.10 3.61
N CYS A 8 -2.33 36.18 3.30
CA CYS A 8 -2.47 35.24 2.19
C CYS A 8 -3.35 34.07 2.65
N VAL A 9 -4.63 34.08 2.28
CA VAL A 9 -5.53 32.94 2.47
C VAL A 9 -5.28 31.96 1.33
N MET A 10 -4.51 30.90 1.60
CA MET A 10 -4.38 29.78 0.67
C MET A 10 -5.66 28.96 0.76
N ALA A 11 -6.56 29.15 -0.21
CA ALA A 11 -7.76 28.34 -0.36
C ALA A 11 -7.35 26.95 -0.84
N ASP A 12 -7.38 25.97 0.05
CA ASP A 12 -7.18 24.56 -0.27
C ASP A 12 -8.39 24.08 -1.09
N ALA A 13 -8.17 23.82 -2.37
CA ALA A 13 -9.19 23.25 -3.24
C ALA A 13 -9.31 21.75 -2.90
N ALA A 14 -10.15 21.43 -1.92
CA ALA A 14 -10.58 20.07 -1.64
C ALA A 14 -11.28 19.51 -2.89
N THR A 15 -10.52 18.81 -3.72
CA THR A 15 -11.07 18.04 -4.83
C THR A 15 -11.88 16.90 -4.22
N ILE A 16 -13.20 17.02 -4.28
CA ILE A 16 -14.11 15.92 -3.96
C ILE A 16 -13.95 14.90 -5.09
N ALA A 17 -13.04 13.96 -4.89
CA ALA A 17 -12.93 12.79 -5.76
C ALA A 17 -14.27 12.05 -5.71
N ALA A 18 -14.86 11.79 -6.89
CA ALA A 18 -16.03 10.92 -6.98
C ALA A 18 -15.70 9.57 -6.33
N PRO A 19 -16.64 8.92 -5.61
CA PRO A 19 -16.40 7.62 -5.02
C PRO A 19 -16.14 6.64 -6.18
N SER A 20 -14.87 6.33 -6.43
CA SER A 20 -14.54 5.19 -7.27
C SER A 20 -15.08 3.97 -6.52
N SER A 21 -15.87 3.15 -7.20
CA SER A 21 -16.43 1.93 -6.64
C SER A 21 -15.36 0.84 -6.48
N ASP A 22 -14.12 1.24 -6.19
CA ASP A 22 -13.02 0.33 -6.02
C ASP A 22 -13.21 -0.37 -4.67
N ALA A 23 -13.35 -1.68 -4.74
CA ALA A 23 -13.45 -2.52 -3.56
C ALA A 23 -12.18 -2.46 -2.69
N LEU A 24 -11.09 -1.83 -3.17
CA LEU A 24 -9.90 -1.54 -2.40
C LEU A 24 -9.54 -0.07 -2.54
N SER A 25 -9.46 0.63 -1.41
CA SER A 25 -8.97 2.01 -1.32
C SER A 25 -7.69 2.06 -0.50
N LEU A 26 -6.66 2.73 -1.01
CA LEU A 26 -5.39 2.97 -0.33
C LEU A 26 -5.18 4.48 -0.15
N GLU A 27 -5.10 4.91 1.10
CA GLU A 27 -4.68 6.25 1.47
C GLU A 27 -3.24 6.17 1.99
N TRP A 28 -2.31 6.78 1.26
CA TRP A 28 -0.88 6.72 1.53
C TRP A 28 -0.33 8.11 1.79
N ASN A 29 0.00 8.40 3.05
CA ASN A 29 0.50 9.68 3.50
C ASN A 29 1.93 9.49 4.00
N ALA A 30 2.90 9.95 3.21
CA ALA A 30 4.32 9.67 3.46
C ALA A 30 5.23 10.82 3.00
N PRO A 31 6.44 10.95 3.58
CA PRO A 31 7.44 11.89 3.13
C PRO A 31 7.81 11.69 1.66
N ALA A 32 8.30 12.75 1.00
CA ALA A 32 8.70 12.70 -0.41
C ALA A 32 9.85 11.70 -0.72
N SER A 33 10.58 11.24 0.29
CA SER A 33 11.60 10.20 0.16
C SER A 33 11.02 8.79 0.02
N CYS A 34 9.73 8.61 0.29
CA CYS A 34 9.03 7.33 0.19
C CYS A 34 8.50 7.09 -1.22
N PRO A 35 8.23 5.82 -1.59
CA PRO A 35 7.41 5.50 -2.76
C PRO A 35 6.09 6.31 -2.77
N SER A 36 5.67 6.74 -3.96
CA SER A 36 4.43 7.50 -4.13
C SER A 36 3.19 6.60 -4.05
N ALA A 37 2.03 7.17 -3.69
CA ALA A 37 0.75 6.45 -3.68
C ALA A 37 0.46 5.74 -5.01
N ALA A 38 0.69 6.42 -6.14
CA ALA A 38 0.51 5.84 -7.48
C ALA A 38 1.38 4.59 -7.73
N ARG A 39 2.58 4.53 -7.15
CA ARG A 39 3.44 3.34 -7.25
C ARG A 39 2.86 2.18 -6.42
N LEU A 40 2.28 2.46 -5.26
CA LEU A 40 1.64 1.43 -4.44
C LEU A 40 0.36 0.93 -5.12
N ASP A 41 -0.48 1.81 -5.66
CA ASP A 41 -1.69 1.42 -6.40
C ASP A 41 -1.36 0.50 -7.58
N GLU A 42 -0.32 0.82 -8.34
CA GLU A 42 0.18 -0.04 -9.40
C GLU A 42 0.67 -1.39 -8.87
N GLY A 43 1.39 -1.40 -7.74
CA GLY A 43 1.81 -2.62 -7.05
C GLY A 43 0.63 -3.49 -6.61
N LEU A 44 -0.43 -2.90 -6.07
CA LEU A 44 -1.67 -3.59 -5.69
C LEU A 44 -2.35 -4.20 -6.92
N ARG A 45 -2.46 -3.44 -8.01
CA ARG A 45 -3.07 -3.91 -9.26
C ARG A 45 -2.31 -5.10 -9.86
N LEU A 46 -0.98 -5.12 -9.73
CA LEU A 46 -0.15 -6.23 -10.19
C LEU A 46 -0.20 -7.45 -9.26
N ALA A 47 -0.31 -7.23 -7.94
CA ALA A 47 -0.32 -8.30 -6.95
C ALA A 47 -1.69 -9.00 -6.87
N LEU A 48 -2.79 -8.26 -7.04
CA LEU A 48 -4.14 -8.80 -7.00
C LEU A 48 -4.52 -9.41 -8.35
N ARG A 49 -4.91 -10.69 -8.32
CA ARG A 49 -5.39 -11.39 -9.53
C ARG A 49 -6.81 -10.99 -9.92
N ALA A 50 -7.58 -10.54 -8.94
CA ALA A 50 -8.96 -10.09 -9.09
C ALA A 50 -9.23 -9.00 -8.05
N PRO A 51 -10.17 -8.07 -8.31
CA PRO A 51 -10.59 -7.12 -7.31
C PRO A 51 -11.21 -7.84 -6.11
N PRO A 52 -11.04 -7.32 -4.88
CA PRO A 52 -11.67 -7.91 -3.70
C PRO A 52 -13.19 -7.86 -3.83
N ARG A 53 -13.86 -8.84 -3.22
CA ARG A 53 -15.32 -8.96 -3.27
C ARG A 53 -16.03 -7.99 -2.32
N GLU A 54 -15.33 -7.56 -1.29
CA GLU A 54 -15.84 -6.68 -0.24
C GLU A 54 -15.00 -5.41 -0.18
N PRO A 55 -15.59 -4.25 0.20
CA PRO A 55 -14.85 -3.02 0.36
C PRO A 55 -13.78 -3.13 1.45
N ILE A 56 -12.58 -2.67 1.13
CA ILE A 56 -11.42 -2.64 2.00
C ILE A 56 -10.83 -1.23 1.93
N ARG A 57 -10.53 -0.67 3.10
CA ARG A 57 -9.84 0.61 3.21
C ARG A 57 -8.53 0.43 3.97
N VAL A 58 -7.44 0.85 3.35
CA VAL A 58 -6.11 0.83 3.94
C VAL A 58 -5.63 2.27 4.05
N ILE A 59 -5.27 2.70 5.26
CA ILE A 59 -4.66 4.00 5.51
C ILE A 59 -3.28 3.75 6.07
N ALA A 60 -2.27 4.41 5.53
CA ALA A 60 -0.92 4.35 6.06
C ALA A 60 -0.38 5.77 6.25
N GLU A 61 -0.02 6.07 7.49
CA GLU A 61 0.62 7.31 7.90
C GLU A 61 2.08 7.01 8.21
N VAL A 62 3.00 7.52 7.38
CA VAL A 62 4.44 7.29 7.50
C VAL A 62 5.13 8.56 7.95
N VAL A 63 6.03 8.44 8.91
CA VAL A 63 6.87 9.54 9.40
C VAL A 63 8.33 9.12 9.43
N ALA A 64 9.23 10.04 9.09
CA ALA A 64 10.66 9.85 9.34
C ALA A 64 10.93 10.01 10.84
N ARG A 65 11.70 9.09 11.43
CA ARG A 65 12.04 9.10 12.86
C ARG A 65 13.47 8.63 13.06
N GLY A 66 14.35 9.55 13.49
CA GLY A 66 15.78 9.27 13.61
C GLY A 66 16.37 8.92 12.24
N ASP A 67 17.07 7.79 12.18
CA ASP A 67 17.70 7.27 10.95
C ASP A 67 16.79 6.32 10.16
N GLY A 68 15.50 6.26 10.49
CA GLY A 68 14.55 5.35 9.84
C GLY A 68 13.17 5.96 9.69
N PHE A 69 12.21 5.07 9.50
CA PHE A 69 10.81 5.39 9.25
C PHE A 69 9.92 4.57 10.17
N VAL A 70 8.78 5.16 10.52
CA VAL A 70 7.74 4.52 11.31
C VAL A 70 6.42 4.73 10.58
N ALA A 71 5.58 3.70 10.55
CA ALA A 71 4.25 3.79 9.97
C ALA A 71 3.18 3.20 10.88
N GLU A 72 2.04 3.88 10.91
CA GLU A 72 0.79 3.36 11.44
C GLU A 72 -0.10 2.98 10.26
N VAL A 73 -0.40 1.69 10.12
CA VAL A 73 -1.25 1.16 9.06
C VAL A 73 -2.57 0.71 9.64
N ALA A 74 -3.67 1.34 9.25
CA ALA A 74 -5.03 0.94 9.58
C ALA A 74 -5.66 0.20 8.39
N VAL A 75 -6.32 -0.92 8.68
CA VAL A 75 -7.04 -1.72 7.69
C VAL A 75 -8.46 -1.92 8.17
N ASP A 76 -9.42 -1.43 7.41
CA ASP A 76 -10.85 -1.60 7.64
C ASP A 76 -11.43 -2.56 6.58
N THR A 77 -12.10 -3.60 7.03
CA THR A 77 -12.80 -4.60 6.21
C THR A 77 -14.23 -4.79 6.70
N ALA A 78 -15.06 -5.51 5.97
CA ALA A 78 -16.43 -5.81 6.45
C ALA A 78 -16.44 -6.69 7.71
N TRP A 79 -15.37 -7.44 7.98
CA TRP A 79 -15.25 -8.30 9.16
C TRP A 79 -14.64 -7.60 10.38
N GLY A 80 -14.12 -6.39 10.21
CA GLY A 80 -13.55 -5.59 11.29
C GLY A 80 -12.34 -4.76 10.87
N SER A 81 -11.76 -4.11 11.88
CA SER A 81 -10.64 -3.19 11.73
C SER A 81 -9.39 -3.72 12.45
N SER A 82 -8.21 -3.45 11.89
CA SER A 82 -6.93 -3.74 12.53
C SER A 82 -5.95 -2.58 12.35
N ARG A 83 -4.98 -2.45 13.26
CA ARG A 83 -3.88 -1.49 13.17
C ARG A 83 -2.55 -2.20 13.31
N ARG A 84 -1.54 -1.75 12.58
CA ARG A 84 -0.18 -2.28 12.63
C ARG A 84 0.82 -1.14 12.71
N HIS A 85 1.75 -1.29 13.64
CA HIS A 85 2.92 -0.44 13.76
C HIS A 85 4.08 -1.09 13.00
N ILE A 86 4.74 -0.34 12.13
CA ILE A 86 5.85 -0.82 11.30
C ILE A 86 7.03 0.13 11.49
N GLU A 87 8.20 -0.42 11.79
CA GLU A 87 9.46 0.33 11.83
C GLU A 87 10.44 -0.26 10.82
N ALA A 88 11.12 0.58 10.06
CA ALA A 88 12.16 0.14 9.14
C ALA A 88 13.21 1.24 8.91
N SER A 89 14.43 0.85 8.54
CA SER A 89 15.48 1.80 8.16
C SER A 89 15.20 2.46 6.80
N GLU A 90 14.47 1.78 5.92
CA GLU A 90 14.15 2.26 4.57
C GLU A 90 12.65 2.36 4.36
N CYS A 91 12.18 3.47 3.78
CA CYS A 91 10.75 3.66 3.55
C CYS A 91 10.18 2.69 2.49
N THR A 92 11.03 2.19 1.58
CA THR A 92 10.68 1.11 0.65
C THR A 92 10.20 -0.14 1.39
N ALA A 93 10.85 -0.52 2.49
CA ALA A 93 10.42 -1.67 3.30
C ALA A 93 9.06 -1.46 3.96
N ILE A 94 8.73 -0.23 4.39
CA ILE A 94 7.39 0.10 4.89
C ILE A 94 6.36 0.00 3.76
N ALA A 95 6.66 0.55 2.58
CA ALA A 95 5.76 0.48 1.42
C ALA A 95 5.48 -0.98 1.01
N ASP A 96 6.52 -1.80 0.89
CA ASP A 96 6.39 -3.22 0.52
C ASP A 96 5.59 -4.01 1.57
N THR A 97 5.83 -3.74 2.85
CA THR A 97 5.05 -4.35 3.94
C THR A 97 3.60 -3.90 3.90
N THR A 98 3.32 -2.62 3.61
CA THR A 98 1.96 -2.09 3.49
C THR A 98 1.22 -2.72 2.31
N LEU A 99 1.88 -2.89 1.17
CA LEU A 99 1.33 -3.61 0.02
C LEU A 99 0.97 -5.05 0.39
N LEU A 100 1.87 -5.75 1.08
CA LEU A 100 1.61 -7.11 1.55
C LEU A 100 0.39 -7.17 2.47
N ILE A 101 0.28 -6.24 3.43
CA ILE A 101 -0.87 -6.13 4.34
C ILE A 101 -2.19 -5.96 3.56
N ALA A 102 -2.20 -5.04 2.59
CA ALA A 102 -3.37 -4.78 1.76
C ALA A 102 -3.77 -5.99 0.91
N VAL A 103 -2.80 -6.71 0.34
CA VAL A 103 -3.05 -7.94 -0.44
C VAL A 103 -3.61 -9.04 0.46
N ILE A 104 -3.06 -9.25 1.66
CA ILE A 104 -3.59 -10.21 2.65
C ILE A 104 -5.04 -9.87 3.01
N ALA A 105 -5.34 -8.59 3.21
CA ALA A 105 -6.70 -8.15 3.54
C ALA A 105 -7.68 -8.38 2.38
N ALA A 106 -7.22 -8.18 1.14
CA ALA A 106 -8.00 -8.38 -0.07
C ALA A 106 -8.32 -9.84 -0.39
N ASP A 107 -7.40 -10.76 -0.10
CA ASP A 107 -7.61 -12.18 -0.31
C ASP A 107 -6.98 -13.04 0.80
N PRO A 108 -7.68 -13.21 1.95
CA PRO A 108 -7.20 -14.05 3.05
C PRO A 108 -7.10 -15.53 2.66
N LEU A 109 -7.94 -15.98 1.73
CA LEU A 109 -8.06 -17.38 1.34
C LEU A 109 -6.97 -17.81 0.36
N ALA A 110 -6.51 -16.94 -0.53
CA ALA A 110 -5.37 -17.23 -1.41
C ALA A 110 -4.11 -17.64 -0.62
N ILE A 111 -3.94 -17.11 0.58
CA ILE A 111 -2.83 -17.43 1.48
C ILE A 111 -3.10 -18.73 2.23
N ALA A 112 -4.32 -18.90 2.75
CA ALA A 112 -4.69 -20.09 3.52
C ALA A 112 -4.69 -21.38 2.66
N LEU A 113 -5.10 -21.26 1.40
CA LEU A 113 -5.17 -22.39 0.47
C LEU A 113 -3.83 -22.67 -0.23
N GLY A 114 -2.81 -21.82 -0.02
CA GLY A 114 -1.48 -21.97 -0.58
C GLY A 114 -1.58 -22.28 -2.07
N ASP A 115 -2.08 -21.30 -2.85
CA ASP A 115 -2.19 -21.47 -4.30
C ASP A 115 -0.89 -22.06 -4.83
N PRO A 116 -0.89 -23.27 -5.44
CA PRO A 116 0.32 -24.00 -5.72
C PRO A 116 1.21 -23.10 -6.56
N ALA A 117 2.40 -22.80 -6.03
CA ALA A 117 3.38 -21.93 -6.65
C ALA A 117 3.40 -22.20 -8.15
N PRO A 118 3.40 -21.15 -9.01
CA PRO A 118 3.49 -21.34 -10.46
C PRO A 118 4.63 -22.32 -10.68
N ARG A 119 4.31 -23.51 -11.20
CA ARG A 119 5.30 -24.56 -11.39
C ARG A 119 6.30 -24.01 -12.39
N VAL A 120 7.38 -23.42 -11.89
CA VAL A 120 8.58 -23.18 -12.68
C VAL A 120 8.97 -24.57 -13.12
N ARG A 121 8.68 -24.87 -14.38
CA ARG A 121 9.17 -26.08 -15.01
C ARG A 121 10.68 -25.92 -14.95
N LEU A 122 11.30 -26.57 -13.98
CA LEU A 122 12.73 -26.85 -14.03
C LEU A 122 12.90 -27.74 -15.26
N GLU A 123 13.13 -27.14 -16.42
CA GLU A 123 13.72 -27.85 -17.54
C GLU A 123 15.06 -28.37 -17.02
N LEU A 124 15.09 -29.65 -16.66
CA LEU A 124 16.34 -30.32 -16.38
C LEU A 124 17.20 -30.20 -17.65
N PRO A 125 18.47 -29.78 -17.53
CA PRO A 125 19.37 -29.79 -18.66
C PRO A 125 19.43 -31.21 -19.24
N PRO A 126 19.59 -31.36 -20.58
CA PRO A 126 19.67 -32.66 -21.21
C PRO A 126 20.81 -33.47 -20.59
N VAL A 127 20.50 -34.67 -20.12
CA VAL A 127 21.52 -35.63 -19.68
C VAL A 127 22.29 -36.05 -20.92
N VAL A 128 23.56 -35.66 -20.98
CA VAL A 128 24.48 -36.09 -22.04
C VAL A 128 25.11 -37.40 -21.59
N ASP A 129 24.65 -38.53 -22.14
CA ASP A 129 25.31 -39.82 -21.96
C ASP A 129 26.66 -39.80 -22.69
N SER A 130 27.73 -40.19 -21.97
CA SER A 130 29.12 -40.26 -22.45
C SER A 130 29.50 -41.66 -22.91
#